data_AF-A0A2R5L7W2-F1
#
_entry.id   AF-A0A2R5L7W2-F1
#
_cell.length_a   1.000
_cell.length_b   1.000
_cell.length_c   1.000
_cell.angle_alpha   90.00
_cell.angle_beta   90.00
_cell.angle_gamma   90.00
#
_symmetry.space_group_name_H-M   'P 1'
#
loop_
_entity.id
_entity.type
_entity.pdbx_description
1 polymer ?
#
loop_
_entity_poly.entity_id
_entity_poly.type
_entity_poly.pdbx_seq_one_letter_code
_entity_poly.pdbx_strand_id
1 'polypeptide(L)'
;MTKLATFLTACLLLCAVHGKPGYKKETECKRGSVTKVLAALQKETYYLTGTTNTTREPCYFLSSQGLNGMPVSGTPVMYGYIRGDGERVYITEGVAEQKDEKFQKKRRFPSNLGGPLKGKKVAIQGHNCFVLYLKDEIELWVENPIVDTSTCCSWTFDKLRKERQYKTTYEHGVC
;
A
#
# COMPACT_ATOMS: atom_id res chain seq x y z
N MET A 1 -48.21 -58.67 21.24
CA MET A 1 -48.53 -57.58 22.18
C MET A 1 -47.55 -56.43 21.95
N THR A 2 -48.10 -55.23 21.74
CA THR A 2 -47.51 -53.87 21.77
C THR A 2 -46.46 -53.67 22.88
N LYS A 3 -45.50 -52.72 22.88
CA LYS A 3 -45.19 -51.47 22.15
C LYS A 3 -43.79 -50.98 22.60
N LEU A 4 -43.37 -49.84 22.03
CA LEU A 4 -42.31 -48.88 22.42
C LEU A 4 -40.97 -49.05 21.68
N ALA A 5 -40.68 -48.29 20.61
CA ALA A 5 -40.61 -46.84 20.37
C ALA A 5 -39.19 -46.29 20.51
N THR A 6 -38.76 -45.60 19.45
CA THR A 6 -37.78 -44.49 19.40
C THR A 6 -36.34 -44.84 19.84
N PHE A 7 -35.32 -44.69 19.00
CA PHE A 7 -34.82 -43.38 18.57
C PHE A 7 -34.14 -43.45 17.19
N LEU A 8 -34.54 -42.54 16.30
CA LEU A 8 -33.72 -42.09 15.17
C LEU A 8 -32.55 -41.26 15.71
N THR A 9 -31.35 -41.52 15.20
CA THR A 9 -30.36 -40.46 14.95
C THR A 9 -29.58 -40.81 13.70
N ALA A 10 -29.88 -40.09 12.62
CA ALA A 10 -29.23 -40.18 11.34
C ALA A 10 -27.79 -39.66 11.45
N CYS A 11 -26.79 -40.51 11.20
CA CYS A 11 -25.45 -40.07 10.81
C CYS A 11 -25.44 -39.77 9.31
N LEU A 12 -26.09 -38.67 8.93
CA LEU A 12 -25.91 -38.01 7.64
C LEU A 12 -25.31 -36.64 7.96
N LEU A 13 -23.99 -36.53 8.01
CA LEU A 13 -23.16 -35.32 8.06
C LEU A 13 -21.70 -35.87 8.15
N LEU A 14 -20.79 -35.69 7.19
CA LEU A 14 -20.54 -34.54 6.35
C LEU A 14 -20.05 -34.97 4.97
N CYS A 15 -20.74 -34.43 3.97
CA CYS A 15 -20.32 -34.34 2.60
C CYS A 15 -18.87 -33.84 2.46
N ALA A 16 -18.21 -34.39 1.45
CA ALA A 16 -17.07 -33.79 0.79
C ALA A 16 -17.24 -32.26 0.65
N VAL A 17 -16.41 -31.52 1.38
CA VAL A 17 -16.12 -30.13 1.05
C VAL A 17 -14.63 -30.09 0.73
N HIS A 18 -14.32 -30.46 -0.51
CA HIS A 18 -13.18 -29.88 -1.23
C HIS A 18 -13.47 -28.38 -1.45
N GLY A 19 -13.55 -27.65 -0.35
CA GLY A 19 -13.49 -26.20 -0.36
C GLY A 19 -12.03 -25.86 -0.52
N LYS A 20 -11.61 -25.56 -1.75
CA LYS A 20 -10.50 -24.63 -1.95
C LYS A 20 -10.75 -23.47 -0.99
N PRO A 21 -9.79 -23.04 -0.17
CA PRO A 21 -9.99 -21.88 0.70
C PRO A 21 -10.53 -20.77 -0.19
N GLY A 22 -11.80 -20.44 0.04
CA GLY A 22 -12.45 -19.33 -0.61
C GLY A 22 -11.74 -18.10 -0.11
N TYR A 23 -10.67 -17.70 -0.81
CA TYR A 23 -10.15 -16.35 -0.73
C TYR A 23 -11.36 -15.45 -0.96
N LYS A 24 -11.91 -14.89 0.13
CA LYS A 24 -12.77 -13.72 0.02
C LYS A 24 -11.98 -12.76 -0.85
N LYS A 25 -12.53 -12.42 -2.02
CA LYS A 25 -11.92 -11.47 -2.97
C LYS A 25 -11.29 -10.34 -2.17
N GLU A 26 -9.97 -10.20 -2.28
CA GLU A 26 -9.27 -8.99 -1.86
C GLU A 26 -10.12 -7.80 -2.30
N THR A 27 -10.37 -6.88 -1.37
CA THR A 27 -10.90 -5.56 -1.65
C THR A 27 -10.20 -5.00 -2.88
N GLU A 28 -10.88 -5.02 -4.03
CA GLU A 28 -10.27 -4.74 -5.33
C GLU A 28 -9.52 -3.40 -5.27
N CYS A 29 -8.24 -3.44 -5.61
CA CYS A 29 -7.45 -2.23 -5.77
C CYS A 29 -8.11 -1.34 -6.81
N LYS A 30 -8.37 -0.09 -6.44
CA LYS A 30 -9.04 0.87 -7.32
C LYS A 30 -8.03 1.84 -7.90
N ARG A 31 -8.48 2.54 -8.93
CA ARG A 31 -7.77 3.73 -9.43
C ARG A 31 -7.59 4.73 -8.28
N GLY A 32 -6.34 4.96 -7.89
CA GLY A 32 -5.98 5.89 -6.82
C GLY A 32 -6.05 7.35 -7.24
N SER A 33 -5.75 8.25 -6.30
CA SER A 33 -5.50 9.68 -6.57
C SER A 33 -4.52 10.22 -5.55
N VAL A 34 -3.88 11.36 -5.84
CA VAL A 34 -2.98 12.03 -4.90
C VAL A 34 -3.69 12.31 -3.58
N THR A 35 -4.88 12.90 -3.65
CA THR A 35 -5.74 13.19 -2.48
C THR A 35 -5.99 11.93 -1.63
N LYS A 36 -6.28 10.78 -2.25
CA LYS A 36 -6.51 9.53 -1.49
C LYS A 36 -5.23 8.97 -0.89
N VAL A 37 -4.08 9.11 -1.55
CA VAL A 37 -2.79 8.70 -0.97
C VAL A 37 -2.45 9.59 0.22
N LEU A 38 -2.60 10.91 0.10
CA LEU A 38 -2.38 11.84 1.22
C LEU A 38 -3.29 11.54 2.40
N ALA A 39 -4.58 11.26 2.15
CA ALA A 39 -5.51 10.86 3.21
C ALA A 39 -5.15 9.52 3.87
N ALA A 40 -4.50 8.60 3.15
CA ALA A 40 -4.01 7.34 3.71
C ALA A 40 -2.78 7.58 4.61
N LEU A 41 -1.83 8.42 4.16
CA LEU A 41 -0.65 8.79 4.93
C LEU A 41 -0.96 9.54 6.24
N GLN A 42 -2.11 10.22 6.32
CA GLN A 42 -2.57 10.85 7.55
C GLN A 42 -3.07 9.85 8.61
N LYS A 43 -3.39 8.62 8.19
CA LYS A 43 -3.90 7.58 9.08
C LYS A 43 -2.79 6.67 9.56
N GLU A 44 -1.85 6.35 8.68
CA GLU A 44 -0.82 5.38 8.97
C GLU A 44 0.52 5.64 8.29
N THR A 45 1.54 4.93 8.78
CA THR A 45 2.87 4.87 8.16
C THR A 45 2.90 3.81 7.07
N TYR A 46 3.48 4.18 5.92
CA TYR A 46 3.65 3.32 4.76
C TYR A 46 5.14 3.10 4.48
N TYR A 47 5.57 1.86 4.36
CA TYR A 47 6.93 1.49 4.03
C TYR A 47 7.09 1.14 2.55
N LEU A 48 8.27 1.39 2.00
CA LEU A 48 8.63 1.03 0.64
C LEU A 48 9.08 -0.44 0.58
N THR A 49 8.15 -1.31 0.19
CA THR A 49 8.34 -2.77 0.21
C THR A 49 8.80 -3.32 -1.14
N GLY A 50 8.70 -2.52 -2.21
CA GLY A 50 9.23 -2.87 -3.51
C GLY A 50 9.60 -1.63 -4.30
N THR A 51 10.80 -1.59 -4.87
CA THR A 51 11.21 -0.51 -5.78
C THR A 51 12.12 -1.01 -6.88
N THR A 52 11.92 -0.52 -8.11
CA THR A 52 12.87 -0.73 -9.21
C THR A 52 14.12 0.15 -9.10
N ASN A 53 14.14 1.10 -8.16
CA ASN A 53 15.35 1.84 -7.80
C ASN A 53 16.18 1.04 -6.79
N THR A 54 17.12 0.24 -7.31
CA THR A 54 17.94 -0.66 -6.50
C THR A 54 19.00 0.04 -5.64
N THR A 55 19.13 1.36 -5.70
CA THR A 55 20.05 2.13 -4.84
C THR A 55 19.36 2.81 -3.65
N ARG A 56 18.03 2.68 -3.52
CA ARG A 56 17.23 3.28 -2.44
C ARG A 56 17.67 2.86 -1.02
N GLU A 57 17.64 3.77 -0.07
CA GLU A 57 18.04 3.52 1.32
C GLU A 57 17.08 2.54 2.04
N PRO A 58 17.57 1.76 3.04
CA PRO A 58 16.74 0.87 3.85
C PRO A 58 15.76 1.63 4.76
N CYS A 59 14.72 0.92 5.21
CA CYS A 59 13.62 1.41 6.04
C CYS A 59 12.97 2.68 5.51
N TYR A 60 12.85 2.81 4.19
CA TYR A 60 12.24 3.98 3.59
C TYR A 60 10.73 4.01 3.89
N PHE A 61 10.24 5.11 4.45
CA PHE A 61 8.83 5.24 4.82
C PHE A 61 8.23 6.60 4.45
N LEU A 62 6.91 6.65 4.45
CA LEU A 62 6.07 7.83 4.31
C LEU A 62 5.05 7.86 5.45
N SER A 63 4.80 9.04 5.99
CA SER A 63 3.71 9.31 6.93
C SER A 63 3.30 10.77 6.81
N SER A 64 2.15 11.15 7.36
CA SER A 64 1.73 12.54 7.42
C SER A 64 1.15 12.83 8.79
N GLN A 65 1.57 13.93 9.40
CA GLN A 65 0.96 14.43 10.63
C GLN A 65 -0.22 15.34 10.25
N GLY A 66 -1.43 14.80 10.24
CA GLY A 66 -2.65 15.53 9.91
C GLY A 66 -3.72 15.38 10.99
N LEU A 67 -4.31 16.49 11.43
CA LEU A 67 -5.32 16.51 12.50
C LEU A 67 -6.75 16.17 12.04
N ASN A 68 -7.05 16.09 10.75
CA ASN A 68 -8.39 15.79 10.26
C ASN A 68 -8.28 15.18 8.85
N GLY A 69 -8.94 14.04 8.60
CA GLY A 69 -8.83 13.17 7.41
C GLY A 69 -9.25 13.77 6.05
N MET A 70 -9.23 15.09 5.91
CA MET A 70 -9.39 15.83 4.68
C MET A 70 -8.03 16.45 4.30
N PRO A 71 -7.34 15.94 3.26
CA PRO A 71 -6.09 16.54 2.80
C PRO A 71 -6.37 17.95 2.28
N VAL A 72 -5.85 18.94 2.98
CA VAL A 72 -5.83 20.34 2.56
C VAL A 72 -4.51 20.65 1.85
N SER A 73 -4.50 21.69 1.02
CA SER A 73 -3.26 22.18 0.40
C SER A 73 -2.19 22.43 1.47
N GLY A 74 -0.99 21.88 1.26
CA GLY A 74 0.10 21.96 2.23
C GLY A 74 0.08 20.83 3.26
N THR A 75 -0.51 19.67 2.92
CA THR A 75 -0.47 18.48 3.78
C THR A 75 1.00 18.11 4.07
N PRO A 76 1.45 18.14 5.33
CA PRO A 76 2.85 17.85 5.66
C PRO A 76 3.08 16.35 5.53
N VAL A 77 3.89 15.94 4.56
CA VAL A 77 4.32 14.55 4.39
C VAL A 77 5.73 14.43 4.92
N MET A 78 5.90 13.56 5.90
CA MET A 78 7.20 13.13 6.40
C MET A 78 7.64 11.88 5.66
N TYR A 79 8.90 11.85 5.26
CA TYR A 79 9.58 10.65 4.81
C TYR A 79 10.88 10.46 5.59
N GLY A 80 11.30 9.22 5.72
CA GLY A 80 12.54 8.90 6.40
C GLY A 80 13.09 7.56 5.98
N TYR A 81 14.32 7.29 6.39
CA TYR A 81 15.09 6.10 6.04
C TYR A 81 16.31 5.96 6.95
N ILE A 82 16.98 4.81 6.87
CA ILE A 82 18.25 4.56 7.56
C ILE A 82 19.40 4.76 6.58
N ARG A 83 20.41 5.57 6.96
CA ARG A 83 21.65 5.75 6.21
C ARG A 83 22.60 4.56 6.39
N GLY A 84 23.64 4.48 5.55
CA GLY A 84 24.62 3.40 5.61
C GLY A 84 25.41 3.29 6.93
N ASP A 85 25.41 4.35 7.74
CA ASP A 85 26.00 4.41 9.09
C ASP A 85 25.00 4.06 10.21
N GLY A 86 23.76 3.72 9.86
CA GLY A 86 22.69 3.42 10.82
C GLY A 86 21.91 4.66 11.31
N GLU A 87 22.29 5.87 10.90
CA GLU A 87 21.58 7.09 11.29
C GLU A 87 20.18 7.15 10.66
N ARG A 88 19.16 7.50 11.45
CA ARG A 88 17.80 7.72 10.96
C ARG A 88 17.63 9.15 10.45
N VAL A 89 17.21 9.28 9.20
CA VAL A 89 16.91 10.56 8.57
C VAL A 89 15.41 10.79 8.52
N TYR A 90 14.98 12.00 8.84
CA TYR A 90 13.59 12.44 8.79
C TYR A 90 13.49 13.79 8.08
N ILE A 91 12.66 13.86 7.03
CA ILE A 91 12.43 15.08 6.28
C ILE A 91 10.93 15.26 6.11
N THR A 92 10.44 16.47 6.38
CA THR A 92 9.03 16.83 6.15
C THR A 92 8.96 17.85 5.03
N GLU A 93 8.09 17.59 4.05
CA GLU A 93 7.77 18.54 2.98
C GLU A 93 6.25 18.77 2.89
N GLY A 94 5.85 20.00 2.59
CA GLY A 94 4.44 20.33 2.37
C GLY A 94 3.98 19.92 0.98
N VAL A 95 3.01 19.01 0.89
CA VAL A 95 2.44 18.56 -0.38
C VAL A 95 1.15 19.33 -0.65
N ALA A 96 1.21 20.22 -1.65
CA ALA A 96 0.04 20.93 -2.13
C ALA A 96 -0.84 20.02 -2.99
N GLU A 97 -2.15 20.08 -2.76
CA GLU A 97 -3.10 19.51 -3.70
C GLU A 97 -3.05 20.33 -5.00
N GLN A 98 -2.89 19.63 -6.13
CA GLN A 98 -2.99 20.29 -7.43
C GLN A 98 -4.46 20.44 -7.79
N LYS A 99 -4.96 21.69 -7.79
CA LYS A 99 -6.33 22.04 -8.21
C LYS A 99 -6.51 22.10 -9.73
N ASP A 100 -5.42 22.12 -10.48
CA ASP A 100 -5.46 22.08 -11.95
C ASP A 100 -5.96 20.69 -12.41
N GLU A 101 -7.08 20.68 -13.13
CA GLU A 101 -7.71 19.49 -13.68
C GLU A 101 -6.75 18.63 -14.49
N LYS A 102 -5.80 19.22 -15.22
CA LYS A 102 -4.81 18.50 -16.03
C LYS A 102 -3.92 17.63 -15.16
N PHE A 103 -3.59 18.09 -13.95
CA PHE A 103 -2.77 17.35 -12.99
C PHE A 103 -3.60 16.36 -12.19
N GLN A 104 -4.84 16.70 -11.84
CA GLN A 104 -5.77 15.75 -11.24
C GLN A 104 -6.09 14.57 -12.17
N LYS A 105 -6.36 14.84 -13.46
CA LYS A 105 -6.53 13.81 -14.50
C LYS A 105 -5.28 12.94 -14.65
N LYS A 106 -4.09 13.52 -14.45
CA LYS A 106 -2.80 12.80 -14.50
C LYS A 106 -2.45 12.06 -13.21
N ARG A 107 -3.19 12.27 -12.11
CA ARG A 107 -2.96 11.67 -10.77
C ARG A 107 -1.51 11.82 -10.30
N ARG A 108 -0.96 13.00 -10.53
CA ARG A 108 0.48 13.24 -10.38
C ARG A 108 0.73 14.18 -9.20
N PHE A 109 1.67 13.81 -8.34
CA PHE A 109 2.20 14.70 -7.32
C PHE A 109 2.90 15.93 -7.94
N PRO A 110 2.99 17.06 -7.24
CA PRO A 110 3.70 18.23 -7.73
C PRO A 110 5.15 17.92 -8.13
N SER A 111 5.60 18.49 -9.24
CA SER A 111 6.97 18.28 -9.75
C SER A 111 8.02 19.13 -9.03
N ASN A 112 7.59 20.13 -8.24
CA ASN A 112 8.44 21.02 -7.47
C ASN A 112 8.79 20.48 -6.08
N LEU A 113 8.26 19.31 -5.68
CA LEU A 113 8.66 18.64 -4.43
C LEU A 113 10.16 18.28 -4.46
N GLY A 114 10.77 18.19 -3.28
CA GLY A 114 12.15 17.76 -3.11
C GLY A 114 12.27 16.27 -2.83
N GLY A 115 11.25 15.68 -2.23
CA GLY A 115 11.26 14.32 -1.70
C GLY A 115 10.77 13.22 -2.64
N PRO A 116 10.50 12.03 -2.09
CA PRO A 116 10.21 10.82 -2.86
C PRO A 116 8.93 10.93 -3.69
N LEU A 117 7.98 11.81 -3.33
CA LEU A 117 6.73 11.94 -4.07
C LEU A 117 6.87 12.75 -5.36
N LYS A 118 7.98 13.45 -5.56
CA LYS A 118 8.20 14.41 -6.67
C LYS A 118 7.78 13.87 -8.03
N GLY A 119 6.75 14.47 -8.62
CA GLY A 119 6.28 14.18 -9.97
C GLY A 119 5.77 12.75 -10.20
N LYS A 120 5.74 11.90 -9.18
CA LYS A 120 5.25 10.52 -9.28
C LYS A 120 3.75 10.51 -9.55
N LYS A 121 3.31 9.49 -10.29
CA LYS A 121 1.91 9.22 -10.57
C LYS A 121 1.41 8.09 -9.70
N VAL A 122 0.17 8.19 -9.24
CA VAL A 122 -0.53 7.08 -8.57
C VAL A 122 -1.06 6.13 -9.63
N ALA A 123 -0.51 4.92 -9.70
CA ALA A 123 -0.99 3.86 -10.61
C ALA A 123 -2.25 3.21 -10.06
N ILE A 124 -2.19 2.76 -8.81
CA ILE A 124 -3.28 2.07 -8.12
C ILE A 124 -3.21 2.31 -6.61
N GLN A 125 -4.33 2.12 -5.92
CA GLN A 125 -4.41 2.22 -4.47
C GLN A 125 -5.39 1.16 -3.94
N GLY A 126 -4.93 0.39 -2.95
CA GLY A 126 -5.74 -0.49 -2.13
C GLY A 126 -6.14 0.21 -0.83
N HIS A 127 -6.69 -0.57 0.12
CA HIS A 127 -7.00 -0.03 1.45
C HIS A 127 -5.75 0.40 2.21
N ASN A 128 -4.68 -0.36 2.01
CA ASN A 128 -3.51 -0.49 2.87
C ASN A 128 -2.20 -0.50 2.05
N CYS A 129 -2.29 -0.11 0.77
CA CYS A 129 -1.17 -0.12 -0.16
C CYS A 129 -1.41 0.87 -1.30
N PHE A 130 -0.34 1.29 -1.97
CA PHE A 130 -0.43 2.00 -3.24
C PHE A 130 0.82 1.79 -4.09
N VAL A 131 0.68 1.98 -5.41
CA VAL A 131 1.80 1.93 -6.36
C VAL A 131 2.02 3.30 -6.97
N LEU A 132 3.25 3.80 -6.85
CA LEU A 132 3.70 5.03 -7.48
C LEU A 132 4.62 4.71 -8.66
N TYR A 133 4.61 5.57 -9.67
CA TYR A 133 5.56 5.44 -10.77
C TYR A 133 5.97 6.79 -11.38
N LEU A 134 7.22 6.87 -11.81
CA LEU A 134 7.77 7.97 -12.61
C LEU A 134 8.80 7.41 -13.57
N LYS A 135 8.51 7.48 -14.88
CA LYS A 135 9.36 6.87 -15.92
C LYS A 135 9.60 5.39 -15.61
N ASP A 136 10.83 5.03 -15.26
CA ASP A 136 11.28 3.67 -14.99
C ASP A 136 11.36 3.31 -13.51
N GLU A 137 11.11 4.27 -12.62
CA GLU A 137 11.02 4.04 -11.20
C GLU A 137 9.58 3.71 -10.80
N ILE A 138 9.39 2.52 -10.26
CA ILE A 138 8.11 2.00 -9.77
C ILE A 138 8.30 1.63 -8.32
N GLU A 139 7.35 2.00 -7.48
CA GLU A 139 7.41 1.82 -6.04
C GLU A 139 6.09 1.23 -5.53
N LEU A 140 6.20 0.21 -4.69
CA LEU A 140 5.12 -0.39 -3.92
C LEU A 140 5.26 0.05 -2.47
N TRP A 141 4.22 0.71 -1.97
CA TRP A 141 4.12 1.21 -0.61
C TRP A 141 3.03 0.45 0.12
N VAL A 142 3.32 -0.03 1.34
CA VAL A 142 2.41 -0.84 2.15
C VAL A 142 2.39 -0.35 3.60
N GLU A 143 1.21 -0.39 4.22
CA GLU A 143 0.94 0.07 5.58
C GLU A 143 1.57 -0.82 6.67
N ASN A 144 2.06 -0.22 7.77
CA ASN A 144 2.90 -0.91 8.77
C ASN A 144 2.29 -2.04 9.63
N PRO A 145 0.97 -2.31 9.74
CA PRO A 145 0.56 -3.54 10.44
C PRO A 145 0.59 -4.78 9.54
N ILE A 146 0.83 -4.64 8.23
CA ILE A 146 0.55 -5.72 7.26
C ILE A 146 1.59 -5.85 6.15
N VAL A 147 2.76 -5.24 6.32
CA VAL A 147 3.81 -5.17 5.28
C VAL A 147 4.17 -6.56 4.73
N ASP A 148 4.06 -7.60 5.56
CA ASP A 148 4.38 -8.99 5.22
C ASP A 148 3.21 -9.76 4.58
N THR A 149 2.11 -9.08 4.25
CA THR A 149 0.93 -9.70 3.63
C THR A 149 0.83 -9.39 2.14
N SER A 150 0.28 -10.33 1.37
CA SER A 150 -0.08 -10.08 -0.03
C SER A 150 -1.09 -8.93 -0.11
N THR A 151 -0.88 -8.01 -1.04
CA THR A 151 -1.79 -6.89 -1.28
C THR A 151 -2.20 -6.87 -2.75
N CYS A 152 -3.39 -6.33 -3.02
CA CYS A 152 -3.85 -6.15 -4.39
C CYS A 152 -2.93 -5.21 -5.22
N CYS A 153 -2.08 -4.42 -4.55
CA CYS A 153 -1.12 -3.54 -5.21
C CYS A 153 0.06 -4.32 -5.81
N SER A 154 0.44 -5.46 -5.22
CA SER A 154 1.59 -6.27 -5.64
C SER A 154 1.47 -6.71 -7.11
N TRP A 155 0.27 -7.14 -7.53
CA TRP A 155 0.03 -7.51 -8.93
C TRP A 155 0.26 -6.35 -9.90
N THR A 156 -0.13 -5.13 -9.52
CA THR A 156 0.09 -3.94 -10.35
C THR A 156 1.58 -3.57 -10.39
N PHE A 157 2.26 -3.66 -9.26
CA PHE A 157 3.70 -3.47 -9.18
C PHE A 157 4.44 -4.43 -10.13
N ASP A 158 4.15 -5.74 -10.03
CA ASP A 158 4.72 -6.79 -10.89
C ASP A 158 4.44 -6.54 -12.37
N LYS A 159 3.20 -6.21 -12.72
CA LYS A 159 2.81 -5.89 -14.09
C LYS A 159 3.57 -4.68 -14.65
N LEU A 160 3.78 -3.64 -13.85
CA LEU A 160 4.48 -2.43 -14.29
C LEU A 160 5.99 -2.64 -14.38
N ARG A 161 6.59 -3.38 -13.43
CA ARG A 161 8.04 -3.62 -13.45
C ARG A 161 8.43 -4.61 -14.54
N LYS A 162 7.53 -5.53 -14.92
CA LYS A 162 7.81 -6.64 -15.84
C LYS A 162 8.98 -7.47 -15.30
N GLU A 163 10.03 -7.63 -16.10
CA GLU A 163 11.23 -8.40 -15.76
C GLU A 163 12.32 -7.56 -15.07
N ARG A 164 12.09 -6.27 -14.84
CA ARG A 164 13.08 -5.42 -14.17
C ARG A 164 13.36 -5.93 -12.75
N GLN A 165 14.65 -5.90 -12.40
CA GLN A 165 15.09 -6.13 -11.03
C GLN A 165 14.46 -5.09 -10.10
N TYR A 166 14.17 -5.54 -8.89
CA TYR A 166 13.65 -4.69 -7.82
C TYR A 166 14.26 -5.13 -6.50
N LYS A 167 14.15 -4.28 -5.48
CA LYS A 167 14.47 -4.63 -4.10
C LYS A 167 13.36 -4.20 -3.15
N THR A 168 13.30 -4.82 -1.98
CA THR A 168 12.62 -4.26 -0.81
C THR A 168 13.56 -3.32 -0.07
N THR A 169 13.03 -2.27 0.55
CA THR A 169 13.77 -1.48 1.55
C THR A 169 13.33 -1.80 2.97
N TYR A 170 12.25 -2.55 3.14
CA TYR A 170 11.71 -2.93 4.43
C TYR A 170 12.31 -4.24 4.93
N GLU A 171 12.62 -4.28 6.22
CA GLU A 171 13.08 -5.44 6.96
C GLU A 171 12.32 -5.51 8.29
N HIS A 172 11.58 -6.59 8.50
CA HIS A 172 10.74 -6.79 9.67
C HIS A 172 11.58 -6.83 10.97
N GLY A 173 11.18 -6.03 11.96
CA GLY A 173 11.86 -5.97 13.26
C GLY A 173 13.11 -5.07 13.30
N VAL A 174 13.52 -4.53 12.14
CA VAL A 174 14.56 -3.50 12.02
C VAL A 174 13.94 -2.15 11.69
N CYS A 175 13.04 -2.18 10.70
CA CYS A 175 12.08 -1.14 10.40
C CYS A 175 10.82 -1.32 11.27
#